data_AF-A0A0T1S1B1-F1
#
_entry.id   AF-A0A0T1S1B1-F1
#
_cell.length_a   1.000
_cell.length_b   1.000
_cell.length_c   1.000
_cell.angle_alpha   90.00
_cell.angle_beta   90.00
_cell.angle_gamma   90.00
#
_symmetry.space_group_name_H-M   'P 1'
#
loop_
_entity.id
_entity.type
_entity.pdbx_description
1 polymer ?
#
loop_
_entity_poly.entity_id
_entity_poly.type
_entity_poly.pdbx_seq_one_letter_code
_entity_poly.pdbx_strand_id
1 'polypeptide(L)'
;MSWPSLTPARAHCGAALGLGTATQEIVHFHGEHEADVHLTRAMVAKLRHALLGSSAVRLRAGSGWVTVRLDMGSDIDLLATLVSAALQANGVPDVAPDGCTRTRPVPGHR
;
A
#
# COMPACT_ATOMS: atom_id res chain seq x y z
N MET A 1 13.13 12.95 6.41
CA MET A 1 11.84 12.74 7.10
C MET A 1 11.95 11.50 7.98
N SER A 2 11.34 11.49 9.16
CA SER A 2 11.26 10.30 10.03
C SER A 2 9.79 9.95 10.30
N TRP A 3 9.46 8.66 10.28
CA TRP A 3 8.13 8.15 10.63
C TRP A 3 8.21 7.34 11.93
N PRO A 4 8.05 7.98 13.10
CA PRO A 4 8.28 7.33 14.39
C PRO A 4 7.27 6.23 14.73
N SER A 5 6.09 6.26 14.13
CA SER A 5 5.04 5.24 14.29
C SER A 5 5.21 4.03 13.36
N LEU A 6 6.15 4.08 12.41
CA LEU A 6 6.36 3.04 11.43
C LEU A 6 7.39 2.04 11.96
N THR A 7 6.97 0.79 12.10
CA THR A 7 7.80 -0.31 12.60
C THR A 7 7.83 -1.47 11.61
N PRO A 8 8.89 -2.29 11.62
CA PRO A 8 8.88 -3.57 10.92
C PRO A 8 7.73 -4.45 11.41
N ALA A 9 6.96 -4.98 10.45
CA ALA A 9 5.84 -5.87 10.72
C ALA A 9 5.86 -7.05 9.73
N ARG A 10 5.35 -8.20 10.16
CA ARG A 10 5.13 -9.31 9.23
C ARG A 10 3.96 -8.96 8.33
N ALA A 11 4.20 -8.95 7.03
CA ALA A 11 3.14 -8.79 6.04
C ALA A 11 2.24 -10.03 6.05
N HIS A 12 0.93 -9.83 6.21
CA HIS A 12 -0.03 -10.94 6.24
C HIS A 12 -0.06 -11.69 4.90
N CYS A 13 0.29 -11.03 3.80
CA CYS A 13 0.38 -11.66 2.48
C CYS A 13 1.64 -12.51 2.25
N GLY A 14 2.44 -12.76 3.29
CA GLY A 14 3.62 -13.63 3.22
C GLY A 14 4.87 -12.96 2.63
N ALA A 15 4.84 -11.65 2.43
CA ALA A 15 6.01 -10.90 1.98
C ALA A 15 7.13 -10.95 3.03
N ALA A 16 8.37 -11.05 2.58
CA ALA A 16 9.53 -11.17 3.45
C ALA A 16 9.76 -9.90 4.31
N LEU A 17 9.34 -8.73 3.81
CA LEU A 17 9.48 -7.45 4.49
C LEU A 17 8.16 -6.66 4.43
N GLY A 18 7.72 -6.19 5.59
CA GLY A 18 6.57 -5.31 5.74
C GLY A 18 6.84 -4.22 6.78
N LEU A 19 6.14 -3.10 6.64
CA LEU A 19 6.12 -1.99 7.58
C LEU A 19 4.68 -1.67 7.94
N GLY A 20 4.44 -1.39 9.22
CA GLY A 20 3.13 -1.08 9.75
C GLY A 20 3.19 -0.10 10.91
N THR A 21 2.02 0.24 11.40
CA THR A 21 1.82 0.87 12.71
C THR A 21 1.26 -0.15 13.69
N ALA A 22 0.98 0.26 14.92
CA ALA A 22 0.34 -0.61 15.91
C ALA A 22 -1.00 -1.19 15.46
N THR A 23 -1.71 -0.53 14.54
CA THR A 23 -3.08 -0.87 14.16
C THR A 23 -3.26 -1.19 12.68
N GLN A 24 -2.27 -0.92 11.83
CA GLN A 24 -2.45 -1.01 10.38
C GLN A 24 -1.15 -1.36 9.65
N GLU A 25 -1.24 -2.28 8.68
CA GLU A 25 -0.20 -2.51 7.68
C GLU A 25 -0.10 -1.31 6.73
N ILE A 26 1.10 -0.85 6.42
CA ILE A 26 1.32 0.36 5.60
C ILE A 26 2.03 0.00 4.29
N VAL A 27 3.13 -0.77 4.34
CA VAL A 27 3.90 -1.15 3.14
C VAL A 27 4.26 -2.62 3.18
N HIS A 28 4.11 -3.32 2.07
CA HIS A 28 4.70 -4.63 1.85
C HIS A 28 5.70 -4.57 0.70
N PHE A 29 6.92 -5.03 0.93
CA PHE A 29 7.95 -5.10 -0.11
C PHE A 29 8.02 -6.51 -0.69
N HIS A 30 7.90 -6.59 -2.00
CA HIS A 30 7.92 -7.82 -2.78
C HIS A 30 9.22 -7.90 -3.58
N GLY A 31 9.73 -9.12 -3.80
CA GLY A 31 11.07 -9.40 -4.35
C GLY A 31 11.34 -9.03 -5.81
N GLU A 32 10.58 -8.12 -6.41
CA GLU A 32 10.67 -7.70 -7.82
C GLU A 32 10.67 -6.18 -7.97
N HIS A 33 11.36 -5.46 -7.06
CA HIS A 33 11.31 -3.99 -6.97
C HIS A 33 9.88 -3.45 -6.88
N GLU A 34 9.00 -4.14 -6.16
CA GLU A 34 7.61 -3.75 -6.01
C GLU A 34 7.27 -3.55 -4.55
N ALA A 35 6.57 -2.47 -4.26
CA ALA A 35 5.99 -2.21 -2.95
C ALA A 35 4.49 -2.02 -3.08
N ASP A 36 3.72 -2.73 -2.27
CA ASP A 36 2.30 -2.41 -2.07
C ASP A 36 2.17 -1.43 -0.90
N VAL A 37 1.43 -0.34 -1.09
CA VAL A 37 1.13 0.66 -0.06
C VAL A 37 -0.36 0.67 0.22
N HIS A 38 -0.74 0.63 1.49
CA HIS A 38 -2.14 0.72 1.91
C HIS A 38 -2.56 2.18 2.08
N LEU A 39 -3.44 2.66 1.19
CA LEU A 39 -3.96 4.03 1.18
C LEU A 39 -5.41 4.11 1.65
N THR A 40 -6.09 2.98 1.91
CA THR A 40 -7.57 2.86 2.02
C THR A 40 -8.28 3.08 0.69
N ARG A 41 -9.46 2.44 0.52
CA ARG A 41 -10.29 2.60 -0.70
C ARG A 41 -10.69 4.05 -0.95
N ALA A 42 -11.03 4.79 0.11
CA ALA A 42 -11.46 6.19 0.02
C ALA A 42 -10.35 7.09 -0.54
N MET A 43 -9.11 6.91 -0.08
CA MET A 43 -7.99 7.71 -0.58
C MET A 43 -7.60 7.30 -2.00
N VAL A 44 -7.63 5.99 -2.33
CA VAL A 44 -7.42 5.53 -3.71
C VAL A 44 -8.44 6.15 -4.66
N ALA A 45 -9.71 6.20 -4.28
CA ALA A 45 -10.75 6.86 -5.08
C ALA A 45 -10.48 8.35 -5.27
N LYS A 46 -10.10 9.07 -4.21
CA LYS A 46 -9.76 10.51 -4.25
C LYS A 46 -8.54 10.80 -5.11
N LEU A 47 -7.51 9.96 -5.05
CA LEU A 47 -6.23 10.16 -5.72
C LEU A 47 -6.16 9.49 -7.10
N ARG A 48 -7.22 8.79 -7.54
CA ARG A 48 -7.20 7.91 -8.72
C ARG A 48 -6.60 8.57 -9.97
N HIS A 49 -6.99 9.81 -10.27
CA HIS A 49 -6.47 10.52 -11.45
C HIS A 49 -4.97 10.79 -11.35
N ALA A 50 -4.48 11.21 -10.18
CA ALA A 50 -3.05 11.46 -9.96
C ALA A 50 -2.24 10.15 -10.01
N LEU A 51 -2.77 9.08 -9.40
CA LEU A 51 -2.14 7.76 -9.39
C LEU A 51 -2.03 7.17 -10.80
N LEU A 52 -3.07 7.29 -11.63
CA LEU A 52 -3.06 6.83 -13.02
C LEU A 52 -2.11 7.64 -13.93
N GLY A 53 -1.69 8.83 -13.50
CA GLY A 53 -0.69 9.63 -14.21
C GLY A 53 0.74 9.12 -14.06
N SER A 54 1.00 8.19 -13.14
CA SER A 54 2.33 7.61 -12.92
C SER A 54 2.45 6.21 -13.52
N SER A 55 3.45 6.01 -14.37
CA SER A 55 3.79 4.69 -14.93
C SER A 55 4.35 3.70 -13.89
N ALA A 56 4.82 4.22 -12.75
CA ALA A 56 5.31 3.39 -11.64
C ALA A 56 4.16 2.79 -10.82
N VAL A 57 2.92 3.26 -11.01
CA VAL A 57 1.78 2.91 -10.16
C VAL A 57 0.83 1.94 -10.87
N ARG A 58 0.37 0.92 -10.14
CA ARG A 58 -0.70 0.02 -10.57
C ARG A 58 -1.80 -0.04 -9.51
N LEU A 59 -3.04 0.10 -9.98
CA LEU A 59 -4.24 0.06 -9.14
C LEU A 59 -4.96 -1.26 -9.31
N ARG A 60 -5.44 -1.83 -8.20
CA ARG A 60 -6.36 -2.96 -8.21
C ARG A 60 -7.78 -2.45 -7.93
N ALA A 61 -8.72 -2.79 -8.80
CA ALA A 61 -10.12 -2.36 -8.65
C ALA A 61 -10.69 -2.81 -7.29
N GLY A 62 -11.35 -1.88 -6.59
CA GLY A 62 -11.96 -2.12 -5.28
C GLY A 62 -10.98 -2.31 -4.12
N SER A 63 -9.67 -2.13 -4.34
CA SER A 63 -8.65 -2.30 -3.31
C SER A 63 -8.18 -0.98 -2.71
N GLY A 64 -7.96 -0.97 -1.40
CA GLY A 64 -7.20 0.09 -0.71
C GLY A 64 -5.68 0.02 -0.90
N TRP A 65 -5.18 -0.99 -1.61
CA TRP A 65 -3.76 -1.19 -1.89
C TRP A 65 -3.37 -0.72 -3.28
N VAL A 66 -2.20 -0.09 -3.35
CA VAL A 66 -1.58 0.40 -4.59
C VAL A 66 -0.20 -0.21 -4.72
N THR A 67 0.13 -0.75 -5.89
CA THR A 67 1.49 -1.23 -6.17
C THR A 67 2.33 -0.12 -6.79
N VAL A 68 3.54 0.05 -6.30
CA VAL A 68 4.57 0.96 -6.81
C VAL A 68 5.76 0.14 -7.28
N ARG A 69 6.16 0.31 -8.53
CA ARG A 69 7.44 -0.19 -9.07
C ARG A 69 8.56 0.74 -8.64
N LEU A 70 9.70 0.18 -8.25
CA LEU A 70 10.85 0.87 -7.69
C LEU A 70 12.06 0.72 -8.62
N ASP A 71 11.89 1.14 -9.88
CA ASP A 71 12.93 0.98 -10.91
C ASP A 71 13.89 2.18 -10.92
N MET A 72 13.43 3.35 -10.45
CA MET A 72 14.18 4.61 -10.44
C MET A 72 14.20 5.24 -9.04
N GLY A 73 15.19 6.10 -8.79
CA GLY A 73 15.27 6.84 -7.51
C GLY A 73 14.02 7.69 -7.21
N SER A 74 13.41 8.28 -8.24
CA SER A 74 12.15 9.04 -8.10
C SER A 74 10.97 8.18 -7.63
N ASP A 75 11.01 6.87 -7.88
CA ASP A 75 9.95 5.96 -7.43
C ASP A 75 10.01 5.73 -5.92
N ILE A 76 11.21 5.85 -5.34
CA ILE A 76 11.42 5.81 -3.88
C ILE A 76 10.81 7.06 -3.22
N ASP A 77 10.96 8.23 -3.85
CA ASP A 77 10.33 9.46 -3.39
C ASP A 77 8.80 9.40 -3.49
N LEU A 78 8.28 8.82 -4.57
CA LEU A 78 6.85 8.54 -4.73
C LEU A 78 6.36 7.59 -3.63
N LEU A 79 7.08 6.49 -3.39
CA LEU A 79 6.77 5.55 -2.32
C LEU A 79 6.75 6.27 -0.96
N ALA A 80 7.76 7.06 -0.64
CA ALA A 80 7.84 7.81 0.61
C ALA A 80 6.68 8.82 0.77
N THR A 81 6.27 9.45 -0.32
CA THR A 81 5.11 10.34 -0.35
C THR A 81 3.82 9.59 -0.03
N LEU A 82 3.61 8.43 -0.65
CA LEU A 82 2.43 7.59 -0.42
C LEU A 82 2.40 7.01 1.00
N VAL A 83 3.55 6.62 1.56
CA VAL A 83 3.68 6.20 2.96
C VAL A 83 3.30 7.33 3.91
N SER A 84 3.77 8.55 3.64
CA SER A 84 3.40 9.71 4.45
C SER A 84 1.90 9.98 4.40
N ALA A 85 1.27 9.86 3.23
CA ALA A 85 -0.17 10.01 3.08
C ALA A 85 -0.94 8.89 3.82
N ALA A 86 -0.49 7.64 3.72
CA ALA A 86 -1.06 6.50 4.45
C ALA A 86 -1.03 6.74 5.97
N LEU A 87 0.12 7.20 6.48
CA LEU A 87 0.30 7.49 7.89
C LEU A 87 -0.58 8.63 8.39
N GLN A 88 -0.82 9.65 7.56
CA GLN A 88 -1.75 10.74 7.87
C GLN A 88 -3.22 10.29 7.87
N ALA A 89 -3.55 9.25 7.11
CA ALA A 89 -4.89 8.68 7.05
C ALA A 89 -5.17 7.66 8.19
N ASN A 90 -4.16 7.27 8.97
CA ASN A 90 -4.33 6.33 10.08
C ASN A 90 -5.37 6.84 11.08
N GLY A 91 -6.39 6.02 11.32
CA GLY A 91 -7.52 6.34 12.22
C GLY A 91 -8.89 6.25 11.56
N VAL A 92 -8.96 6.18 10.23
CA VAL A 92 -10.20 5.86 9.50
C VAL A 92 -10.21 4.35 9.19
N PRO A 93 -10.96 3.52 9.92
CA PRO A 93 -11.01 2.09 9.65
C PRO A 93 -11.66 1.83 8.28
N ASP A 94 -11.05 0.96 7.48
CA ASP A 94 -11.72 0.39 6.29
C ASP A 94 -12.75 -0.65 6.77
N VAL A 95 -13.91 -0.69 6.11
CA VAL A 95 -15.05 -1.54 6.48
C VAL A 95 -14.75 -3.04 6.27
N ALA A 96 -13.73 -3.36 5.46
CA ALA A 96 -13.22 -4.71 5.32
C ALA A 96 -11.70 -4.70 5.04
N PRO A 97 -10.89 -5.51 5.74
CA PRO A 97 -9.47 -5.61 5.45
C PRO A 97 -9.27 -6.18 4.05
N ASP A 98 -8.77 -5.35 3.13
CA ASP A 98 -8.29 -5.82 1.84
C ASP A 98 -6.95 -6.51 2.01
N GLY A 99 -6.78 -7.67 1.37
CA GLY A 99 -5.44 -8.22 1.16
C GLY A 99 -4.64 -7.35 0.18
N CYS A 100 -3.32 -7.31 0.38
CA CYS A 100 -2.33 -6.72 -0.54
C CYS A 100 -2.47 -7.29 -1.97
N THR A 101 -1.86 -6.70 -2.99
CA THR A 101 -2.11 -7.12 -4.38
C THR A 101 -1.60 -8.54 -4.67
N ARG A 102 -0.68 -9.07 -3.85
CA ARG A 102 -0.17 -10.44 -3.92
C ARG A 102 -1.02 -11.48 -3.19
N THR A 103 -1.92 -11.10 -2.30
CA THR A 103 -2.91 -12.05 -1.77
C THR A 103 -3.89 -12.42 -2.87
N ARG A 104 -3.98 -13.71 -3.21
CA ARG A 104 -5.08 -14.19 -4.05
C ARG A 104 -6.40 -13.82 -3.35
N PRO A 105 -7.34 -13.17 -4.04
CA PRO A 105 -8.70 -13.10 -3.50
C PRO A 105 -9.18 -14.53 -3.30
N VAL A 106 -9.67 -14.85 -2.10
CA VAL A 106 -10.39 -16.10 -1.87
C VAL A 106 -11.54 -16.10 -2.89
N PRO A 107 -11.65 -17.11 -3.78
CA PRO A 107 -12.81 -17.21 -4.66
C PRO A 107 -14.04 -17.23 -3.76
N GLY A 108 -14.89 -16.20 -3.88
CA GLY A 108 -16.09 -16.10 -3.06
C GLY A 108 -16.91 -17.36 -3.26
N HIS A 109 -17.20 -18.07 -2.16
CA HIS A 109 -18.26 -19.07 -2.13
C HIS A 109 -19.55 -18.37 -2.54
N ARG A 110 -19.99 -18.65 -3.76
CA ARG A 110 -21.29 -18.25 -4.29
C ARG A 110 -22.34 -19.27 -3.87
#